data_AF-A0A8H7X3P0-F1
#
_entry.id   AF-A0A8H7X3P0-F1
#
_cell.length_a   1.000
_cell.length_b   1.000
_cell.length_c   1.000
_cell.angle_alpha   90.00
_cell.angle_beta   90.00
_cell.angle_gamma   90.00
#
_symmetry.space_group_name_H-M   'P 1'
#
loop_
_entity.id
_entity.type
_entity.pdbx_description
1 polymer ?
#
loop_
_entity_poly.entity_id
_entity_poly.type
_entity_poly.pdbx_seq_one_letter_code
_entity_poly.pdbx_strand_id
1 'polypeptide(L)'
;MGYPVIEIPYYKKKRFDFDSYLEALKSARPASVVILHACAHNPTGCDPTKDQWKAIEAIIKPNNLFPIFDTAYLGFNSGDVDKDAWAVRYFASGLCLEIGLALSFAKNMGLYGERIGLVAFVTDTVETKRNVESVPERVQRFSISTPRWSISKLR
;
A
#
# COMPACT_ATOMS: atom_id res chain seq x y z
N MET A 1 0.67 -3.90 23.15
CA MET A 1 -0.73 -3.58 22.78
C MET A 1 -0.72 -3.01 21.39
N GLY A 2 -1.52 -3.57 20.49
CA GLY A 2 -1.54 -3.22 19.07
C GLY A 2 -2.61 -4.03 18.34
N TYR A 3 -2.70 -3.87 17.03
CA TYR A 3 -3.60 -4.66 16.19
C TYR A 3 -3.12 -6.13 16.11
N PRO A 4 -4.03 -7.12 16.12
CA PRO A 4 -3.66 -8.51 15.86
C PRO A 4 -3.14 -8.63 14.42
N VAL A 5 -1.89 -9.06 14.27
CA VAL A 5 -1.25 -9.26 12.96
C VAL A 5 -1.42 -10.71 12.56
N ILE A 6 -1.97 -10.94 11.37
CA ILE A 6 -2.10 -12.26 10.76
C ILE A 6 -1.14 -12.32 9.57
N GLU A 7 -0.21 -13.27 9.60
CA GLU A 7 0.71 -13.49 8.49
C GLU A 7 0.00 -14.28 7.38
N ILE A 8 0.12 -13.79 6.15
CA ILE A 8 -0.42 -14.45 4.97
C ILE A 8 0.73 -15.24 4.31
N PRO A 9 0.54 -16.53 3.97
CA PRO A 9 1.53 -17.29 3.21
C PRO A 9 1.85 -16.57 1.89
N TYR A 10 3.10 -16.17 1.70
CA TYR A 10 3.52 -15.42 0.52
C TYR A 10 4.54 -16.15 -0.34
N TYR A 11 5.48 -16.89 0.26
CA TYR A 11 6.61 -17.45 -0.47
C TYR A 11 6.81 -18.92 -0.18
N LYS A 12 6.86 -19.73 -1.22
CA LYS A 12 7.05 -21.18 -1.13
C LYS A 12 7.82 -21.67 -2.34
N LYS A 13 8.80 -22.55 -2.16
CA LYS A 13 9.58 -23.16 -3.27
C LYS A 13 10.10 -22.12 -4.29
N LYS A 14 10.68 -21.03 -3.78
CA LYS A 14 11.26 -19.94 -4.58
C LYS A 14 10.30 -19.16 -5.49
N ARG A 15 9.00 -19.15 -5.17
CA ARG A 15 7.98 -18.41 -5.92
C ARG A 15 6.93 -17.84 -4.98
N PHE A 16 6.14 -16.91 -5.51
CA PHE A 16 4.92 -16.42 -4.85
C PHE A 16 3.91 -17.57 -4.70
N ASP A 17 3.51 -17.87 -3.46
CA ASP A 17 2.55 -18.93 -3.09
C ASP A 17 1.11 -18.41 -3.26
N PHE A 18 0.73 -18.20 -4.52
CA PHE A 18 -0.51 -17.53 -4.89
C PHE A 18 -1.76 -18.22 -4.33
N ASP A 19 -1.84 -19.55 -4.41
CA ASP A 19 -3.03 -20.29 -3.96
C ASP A 19 -3.23 -20.13 -2.45
N SER A 20 -2.16 -20.34 -1.66
CA SER A 20 -2.22 -20.18 -0.22
C SER A 20 -2.49 -18.72 0.19
N TYR A 21 -1.95 -17.76 -0.57
CA TYR A 21 -2.20 -16.34 -0.38
C TYR A 21 -3.68 -15.99 -0.58
N LEU A 22 -4.29 -16.47 -1.67
CA LEU A 22 -5.71 -16.21 -1.95
C LEU A 22 -6.62 -16.87 -0.91
N GLU A 23 -6.35 -18.10 -0.48
CA GLU A 23 -7.17 -18.77 0.54
C GLU A 23 -7.12 -18.03 1.89
N ALA A 24 -5.92 -17.61 2.31
CA ALA A 24 -5.77 -16.78 3.49
C ALA A 24 -6.51 -15.44 3.35
N LEU A 25 -6.43 -14.79 2.19
CA LEU A 25 -7.15 -13.53 1.93
C LEU A 25 -8.67 -13.71 1.95
N LYS A 26 -9.19 -14.83 1.44
CA LYS A 26 -10.62 -15.18 1.52
C LYS A 26 -11.08 -15.42 2.94
N SER A 27 -10.22 -16.00 3.78
CA SER A 27 -10.51 -16.26 5.19
C SER A 27 -10.42 -15.01 6.08
N ALA A 28 -9.93 -13.90 5.55
CA ALA A 28 -9.80 -12.66 6.30
C ALA A 28 -11.18 -12.15 6.75
N ARG A 29 -11.25 -11.67 8.00
CA ARG A 29 -12.49 -11.07 8.51
C ARG A 29 -12.82 -9.81 7.71
N PRO A 30 -14.10 -9.55 7.37
CA PRO A 30 -14.49 -8.29 6.76
C PRO A 30 -14.01 -7.09 7.57
N ALA A 31 -13.72 -5.98 6.89
CA ALA A 31 -13.09 -4.78 7.44
C ALA A 31 -11.66 -4.96 7.99
N SER A 32 -10.98 -6.08 7.66
CA SER A 32 -9.55 -6.22 7.93
C SER A 32 -8.72 -5.35 6.99
N VAL A 33 -7.59 -4.86 7.49
CA VAL A 33 -6.57 -4.16 6.70
C VAL A 33 -5.61 -5.17 6.10
N VAL A 34 -5.32 -5.05 4.81
CA VAL A 34 -4.38 -5.90 4.09
C VAL A 34 -3.21 -5.05 3.61
N ILE A 35 -2.00 -5.42 4.04
CA ILE A 35 -0.76 -4.74 3.61
C ILE A 35 -0.25 -5.42 2.35
N LEU A 36 -0.03 -4.63 1.29
CA LEU A 36 0.35 -5.07 -0.04
C LEU A 36 1.65 -4.37 -0.45
N HIS A 37 2.68 -5.13 -0.84
CA HIS A 37 3.84 -4.52 -1.50
C HIS A 37 3.48 -4.26 -2.96
N ALA A 38 3.61 -3.00 -3.42
CA ALA A 38 3.23 -2.68 -4.80
C ALA A 38 4.14 -3.34 -5.84
N CYS A 39 5.43 -3.42 -5.56
CA CYS A 39 6.45 -4.05 -6.38
C CYS A 39 7.70 -4.36 -5.54
N ALA A 40 8.57 -5.23 -6.08
CA ALA A 40 9.82 -5.68 -5.46
C ALA A 40 9.61 -6.14 -4.00
N HIS A 41 8.77 -7.16 -3.80
CA HIS A 41 8.45 -7.66 -2.48
C HIS A 41 9.71 -8.00 -1.66
N ASN A 42 9.91 -7.31 -0.54
CA ASN A 42 11.00 -7.60 0.40
C ASN A 42 10.53 -8.67 1.41
N PRO A 43 11.26 -9.79 1.62
CA PRO A 43 12.62 -10.10 1.17
C PRO A 43 12.74 -10.98 -0.08
N THR A 44 11.63 -11.34 -0.72
CA THR A 44 11.59 -12.47 -1.68
C THR A 44 11.86 -12.09 -3.13
N GLY A 45 11.66 -10.84 -3.51
CA GLY A 45 11.69 -10.32 -4.89
C GLY A 45 10.59 -10.85 -5.82
N CYS A 46 9.71 -11.73 -5.34
CA CYS A 46 8.61 -12.30 -6.11
C CYS A 46 7.36 -11.42 -6.03
N ASP A 47 6.95 -10.84 -7.16
CA ASP A 47 5.74 -10.02 -7.24
C ASP A 47 4.59 -10.77 -7.92
N PRO A 48 3.32 -10.47 -7.59
CA PRO A 48 2.18 -10.98 -8.33
C PRO A 48 2.18 -10.45 -9.78
N THR A 49 1.83 -11.32 -10.71
CA THR A 49 1.54 -10.91 -12.09
C THR A 49 0.28 -10.04 -12.15
N LYS A 50 0.07 -9.33 -13.27
CA LYS A 50 -1.14 -8.49 -13.46
C LYS A 50 -2.44 -9.28 -13.31
N ASP A 51 -2.49 -10.52 -13.76
CA ASP A 51 -3.68 -11.36 -13.62
C ASP A 51 -3.86 -11.89 -12.19
N GLN A 52 -2.76 -12.14 -11.47
CA GLN A 52 -2.83 -12.43 -10.04
C GLN A 52 -3.31 -11.22 -9.24
N TRP A 53 -2.90 -9.99 -9.59
CA TRP A 53 -3.43 -8.78 -8.98
C TRP A 53 -4.94 -8.60 -9.17
N LYS A 54 -5.46 -8.88 -10.37
CA LYS A 54 -6.91 -8.89 -10.62
C LYS A 54 -7.63 -9.93 -9.76
N ALA A 55 -7.06 -11.11 -9.58
CA ALA A 55 -7.64 -12.14 -8.72
C ALA A 55 -7.60 -11.78 -7.23
N ILE A 56 -6.54 -11.09 -6.76
CA ILE A 56 -6.44 -10.55 -5.41
C ILE A 56 -7.55 -9.51 -5.19
N GLU A 57 -7.72 -8.61 -6.15
CA GLU A 57 -8.76 -7.59 -6.10
C GLU A 57 -10.17 -8.18 -6.04
N ALA A 58 -10.44 -9.21 -6.83
CA ALA A 58 -11.71 -9.93 -6.84
C ALA A 58 -12.07 -10.56 -5.48
N ILE A 59 -11.14 -10.60 -4.51
CA ILE A 59 -11.40 -10.98 -3.12
C ILE A 59 -11.50 -9.73 -2.23
N ILE A 60 -10.60 -8.77 -2.39
CA ILE A 60 -10.52 -7.56 -1.54
C ILE A 60 -11.86 -6.80 -1.52
N LYS A 61 -12.41 -6.54 -2.71
CA LYS A 61 -13.64 -5.75 -2.84
C LYS A 61 -14.87 -6.42 -2.21
N PRO A 62 -15.25 -7.67 -2.57
CA PRO A 62 -16.44 -8.30 -1.98
C PRO A 62 -16.30 -8.63 -0.50
N ASN A 63 -15.08 -8.89 -0.02
CA ASN A 63 -14.85 -9.16 1.41
C ASN A 63 -14.72 -7.89 2.26
N ASN A 64 -14.91 -6.71 1.67
CA ASN A 64 -14.77 -5.42 2.36
C ASN A 64 -13.42 -5.29 3.08
N LEU A 65 -12.33 -5.66 2.40
CA LEU A 65 -10.97 -5.54 2.93
C LEU A 65 -10.38 -4.18 2.52
N PHE A 66 -9.62 -3.56 3.41
CA PHE A 66 -8.99 -2.26 3.15
C PHE A 66 -7.51 -2.44 2.77
N PRO A 67 -7.12 -2.21 1.50
CA PRO A 67 -5.74 -2.37 1.06
C PRO A 67 -4.88 -1.15 1.45
N ILE A 68 -3.70 -1.41 2.01
CA ILE A 68 -2.63 -0.42 2.20
C ILE A 68 -1.42 -0.87 1.40
N PHE A 69 -0.97 -0.02 0.47
CA PHE A 69 0.20 -0.29 -0.34
C PHE A 69 1.48 0.25 0.29
N ASP A 70 2.46 -0.62 0.51
CA ASP A 70 3.86 -0.24 0.73
C ASP A 70 4.55 -0.06 -0.64
N THR A 71 5.07 1.15 -0.87
CA THR A 71 5.67 1.59 -2.13
C THR A 71 7.11 2.06 -1.95
N ALA A 72 7.92 1.30 -1.23
CA ALA A 72 9.32 1.67 -1.00
C ALA A 72 10.25 1.56 -2.23
N TYR A 73 9.87 0.81 -3.27
CA TYR A 73 10.77 0.38 -4.36
C TYR A 73 10.28 0.77 -5.77
N LEU A 74 9.44 1.81 -5.90
CA LEU A 74 9.01 2.28 -7.22
C LEU A 74 10.20 2.70 -8.08
N GLY A 75 10.30 2.15 -9.29
CA GLY A 75 11.41 2.35 -10.24
C GLY A 75 12.58 1.38 -10.05
N PHE A 76 12.60 0.57 -8.98
CA PHE A 76 13.68 -0.39 -8.73
C PHE A 76 13.42 -1.76 -9.35
N ASN A 77 12.16 -2.15 -9.55
CA ASN A 77 11.84 -3.49 -10.04
C ASN A 77 12.02 -3.57 -11.56
N SER A 78 11.36 -2.66 -12.29
CA SER A 78 11.39 -2.64 -13.76
C SER A 78 12.26 -1.54 -14.37
N GLY A 79 12.83 -0.64 -13.54
CA GLY A 79 13.49 0.58 -14.00
C GLY A 79 12.51 1.70 -14.38
N ASP A 80 11.21 1.50 -14.17
CA ASP A 80 10.13 2.38 -14.62
C ASP A 80 9.08 2.53 -13.49
N VAL A 81 8.93 3.78 -13.02
CA VAL A 81 8.02 4.11 -11.91
C VAL A 81 6.56 3.84 -12.28
N ASP A 82 6.17 4.07 -13.54
CA ASP A 82 4.79 3.89 -13.98
C ASP A 82 4.40 2.41 -14.05
N LYS A 83 5.33 1.57 -14.49
CA LYS A 83 5.15 0.11 -14.49
C LYS A 83 5.11 -0.44 -13.07
N ASP A 84 5.99 0.02 -12.20
CA ASP A 84 6.07 -0.41 -10.81
C ASP A 84 4.84 0.05 -10.00
N ALA A 85 4.25 1.20 -10.34
CA ALA A 85 3.03 1.72 -9.72
C ALA A 85 1.73 1.12 -10.31
N TRP A 86 1.81 0.15 -11.22
CA TRP A 86 0.64 -0.38 -11.94
C TRP A 86 -0.43 -0.93 -10.99
N ALA A 87 -0.05 -1.70 -9.97
CA ALA A 87 -1.00 -2.28 -9.02
C ALA A 87 -1.74 -1.18 -8.23
N VAL A 88 -1.01 -0.17 -7.74
CA VAL A 88 -1.61 0.97 -7.02
C VAL A 88 -2.60 1.72 -7.91
N ARG A 89 -2.22 2.01 -9.16
CA ARG A 89 -3.08 2.71 -10.12
C ARG A 89 -4.30 1.90 -10.52
N TYR A 90 -4.14 0.58 -10.67
CA TYR A 90 -5.24 -0.32 -10.97
C TYR A 90 -6.29 -0.28 -9.87
N PHE A 91 -5.88 -0.36 -8.61
CA PHE A 91 -6.78 -0.28 -7.45
C PHE A 91 -7.42 1.10 -7.30
N ALA A 92 -6.62 2.17 -7.30
CA ALA A 92 -7.10 3.52 -7.05
C ALA A 92 -7.92 4.10 -8.21
N SER A 93 -7.41 4.02 -9.43
CA SER A 93 -8.01 4.70 -10.60
C SER A 93 -8.77 3.75 -11.50
N GLY A 94 -8.33 2.50 -11.63
CA GLY A 94 -9.03 1.50 -12.46
C GLY A 94 -10.35 1.02 -11.84
N LEU A 95 -10.40 0.91 -10.51
CA LEU A 95 -11.54 0.35 -9.78
C LEU A 95 -12.22 1.33 -8.84
N CYS A 96 -11.63 2.52 -8.67
CA CYS A 96 -12.09 3.54 -7.74
C CYS A 96 -12.22 3.02 -6.30
N LEU A 97 -11.29 2.15 -5.88
CA LEU A 97 -11.24 1.67 -4.50
C LEU A 97 -10.54 2.68 -3.61
N GLU A 98 -11.04 2.82 -2.39
CA GLU A 98 -10.34 3.53 -1.34
C GLU A 98 -9.13 2.70 -0.90
N ILE A 99 -7.95 3.33 -0.90
CA ILE A 99 -6.69 2.68 -0.57
C ILE A 99 -5.84 3.56 0.35
N GLY A 100 -5.03 2.93 1.20
CA GLY A 100 -3.90 3.58 1.86
C GLY A 100 -2.62 3.42 1.04
N LEU A 101 -1.73 4.41 1.12
CA LEU A 101 -0.43 4.40 0.45
C LEU A 101 0.66 4.87 1.42
N ALA A 102 1.72 4.08 1.56
CA ALA A 102 2.95 4.45 2.23
C ALA A 102 4.08 4.48 1.20
N LEU A 103 4.55 5.68 0.86
CA LEU A 103 5.61 5.95 -0.11
C LEU A 103 6.91 6.32 0.59
N SER A 104 8.01 5.75 0.14
CA SER A 104 9.35 6.03 0.67
C SER A 104 10.28 6.46 -0.45
N PHE A 105 10.96 7.60 -0.27
CA PHE A 105 11.97 8.08 -1.21
C PHE A 105 13.40 7.61 -0.89
N ALA A 106 13.55 6.73 0.10
CA ALA A 106 14.85 6.28 0.55
C ALA A 106 15.62 5.52 -0.54
N LYS A 107 14.94 4.68 -1.33
CA LYS A 107 15.59 3.80 -2.32
C LYS A 107 15.65 4.45 -3.69
N ASN A 108 14.49 4.83 -4.25
CA ASN A 108 14.38 5.46 -5.57
C ASN A 108 15.20 6.75 -5.74
N MET A 109 15.35 7.57 -4.69
CA MET A 109 16.12 8.82 -4.72
C MET A 109 17.39 8.79 -3.86
N GLY A 110 17.70 7.66 -3.21
CA GLY A 110 18.87 7.54 -2.32
C GLY A 110 18.77 8.35 -1.02
N LEU A 111 17.59 8.86 -0.65
CA LEU A 111 17.38 9.77 0.48
C LEU A 111 17.20 9.03 1.83
N TYR A 112 17.99 7.97 2.06
CA TYR A 112 17.86 7.09 3.23
C TYR A 112 17.92 7.85 4.57
N GLY A 113 18.90 8.75 4.70
CA GLY A 113 19.15 9.55 5.90
C GLY A 113 18.20 10.73 6.08
N GLU A 114 17.57 11.20 5.00
CA GLU A 114 16.67 12.36 5.03
C GLU A 114 15.27 12.02 5.54
N ARG A 115 14.94 10.71 5.59
CA ARG A 115 13.67 10.20 6.11
C ARG A 115 12.45 10.78 5.38
N ILE A 116 12.57 10.95 4.06
CA ILE A 116 11.52 11.53 3.22
C ILE A 116 10.58 10.43 2.72
N GLY A 117 9.29 10.62 2.96
CA GLY A 117 8.21 9.73 2.55
C GLY A 117 6.87 10.45 2.58
N LEU A 118 5.83 9.74 2.16
CA LEU A 118 4.47 10.26 2.10
C LEU A 118 3.50 9.16 2.56
N VAL A 119 2.52 9.55 3.37
CA VAL A 119 1.32 8.74 3.59
C VAL A 119 0.18 9.42 2.86
N ALA A 120 -0.55 8.66 2.04
CA ALA A 120 -1.71 9.16 1.31
C ALA A 120 -2.89 8.19 1.44
N PHE A 121 -4.09 8.74 1.36
CA PHE A 121 -5.33 7.98 1.31
C PHE A 121 -6.10 8.39 0.06
N VAL A 122 -6.50 7.41 -0.74
CA VAL A 122 -7.45 7.62 -1.84
C VAL A 122 -8.83 7.40 -1.24
N THR A 123 -9.71 8.38 -1.43
CA THR A 123 -11.07 8.39 -0.87
C THR A 123 -12.08 8.54 -2.00
N ASP A 124 -13.28 8.02 -1.78
CA ASP A 124 -14.35 8.01 -2.77
C ASP A 124 -15.02 9.39 -2.97
N THR A 125 -15.12 10.15 -1.89
CA THR A 125 -15.86 11.41 -1.83
C THR A 125 -15.06 12.50 -1.12
N VAL A 126 -15.38 13.75 -1.44
CA VAL A 126 -14.81 14.94 -0.79
C VAL A 126 -15.13 14.96 0.71
N GLU A 127 -16.26 14.41 1.11
CA GLU A 127 -16.65 14.31 2.51
C GLU A 127 -15.79 13.30 3.28
N THR A 128 -15.58 12.09 2.73
CA THR A 128 -14.66 11.11 3.31
C THR A 128 -13.25 11.68 3.41
N LYS A 129 -12.76 12.36 2.37
CA LYS A 129 -11.47 13.06 2.39
C LYS A 129 -11.37 14.02 3.58
N ARG A 130 -12.36 14.90 3.77
CA ARG A 130 -12.36 15.89 4.85
C ARG A 130 -12.33 15.24 6.24
N ASN A 131 -13.04 14.13 6.40
CA ASN A 131 -13.08 13.38 7.65
C ASN A 131 -11.72 12.71 7.94
N VAL A 132 -11.12 12.08 6.91
CA VAL A 132 -9.85 11.37 7.02
C VAL A 132 -8.68 12.34 7.24
N GLU A 133 -8.63 13.49 6.56
CA GLU A 133 -7.51 14.44 6.57
C GLU A 133 -7.07 14.84 7.99
N SER A 134 -8.03 15.07 8.88
CA SER A 134 -7.75 15.47 10.27
C SER A 134 -7.02 14.39 11.10
N VAL A 135 -7.15 13.11 10.75
CA VAL A 135 -6.61 12.00 11.55
C VAL A 135 -5.09 11.89 11.40
N PRO A 136 -4.50 11.78 10.19
CA PRO A 136 -3.05 11.79 10.01
C PRO A 136 -2.40 13.07 10.52
N GLU A 137 -3.04 14.24 10.35
CA GLU A 137 -2.51 15.51 10.87
C GLU A 137 -2.38 15.51 12.39
N ARG A 138 -3.38 14.98 13.10
CA ARG A 138 -3.33 14.81 14.56
C ARG A 138 -2.22 13.85 14.96
N VAL A 139 -2.15 12.67 14.33
CA VAL A 139 -1.10 11.68 14.62
C VAL A 139 0.28 12.28 14.38
N GLN A 140 0.49 12.97 13.25
CA GLN A 140 1.73 13.67 12.94
C GLN A 140 2.08 14.70 14.00
N ARG A 141 1.12 15.54 14.41
CA ARG A 141 1.33 16.56 15.44
C ARG A 141 1.75 15.95 16.78
N PHE A 142 1.16 14.83 17.18
CA PHE A 142 1.51 14.15 18.43
C PHE A 142 2.82 13.36 18.34
N SER A 143 3.19 12.84 17.18
CA SER A 143 4.39 12.00 17.02
C SER A 143 5.65 12.80 16.71
N ILE A 144 5.59 13.73 15.75
CA ILE A 144 6.77 14.45 15.24
C ILE A 144 6.58 15.96 15.16
N SER A 145 5.43 16.48 15.59
CA SER A 145 4.99 17.87 15.37
C SER A 145 4.79 18.19 13.89
N THR A 146 5.88 18.40 13.14
CA THR A 146 5.88 18.67 11.71
C THR A 146 6.97 17.86 11.01
N PRO A 147 6.76 17.39 9.77
CA PRO A 147 7.80 16.73 9.02
C PRO A 147 8.93 17.72 8.71
N ARG A 148 10.17 17.21 8.68
CA ARG A 148 11.37 18.01 8.36
C ARG A 148 11.24 18.74 7.01
N TRP A 149 10.53 18.12 6.07
CA TRP A 149 10.21 18.67 4.76
C TRP A 149 8.69 18.76 4.61
N SER A 150 8.11 19.89 5.03
CA SER A 150 6.69 20.19 4.85
C SER A 150 6.51 21.07 3.62
N ILE A 151 5.97 20.51 2.53
CA ILE A 151 5.44 21.31 1.44
C ILE A 151 4.06 21.78 1.90
N SER A 152 4.05 22.89 2.62
CA SER A 152 2.79 23.55 2.98
C SER A 152 2.09 24.00 1.69
N LYS A 153 1.00 23.31 1.34
CA LYS A 153 0.04 23.66 0.29
C LYS A 153 0.65 23.93 -1.09
N LEU A 154 0.89 22.87 -1.87
CA LEU A 154 0.72 23.01 -3.32
C LEU A 154 -0.79 23.22 -3.55
N ARG A 155 -1.15 24.47 -3.88
CA ARG A 155 -2.47 24.87 -4.34
C ARG A 155 -2.74 24.30 -5.73
#